data_AF-A0A3Q9QSV0-F1
#
_entry.id   AF-A0A3Q9QSV0-F1
#
_cell.length_a   1.000
_cell.length_b   1.000
_cell.length_c   1.000
_cell.angle_alpha   90.00
_cell.angle_beta   90.00
_cell.angle_gamma   90.00
#
_symmetry.space_group_name_H-M   'P 1'
#
loop_
_entity.id
_entity.type
_entity.pdbx_description
1 polymer ?
#
loop_
_entity_poly.entity_id
_entity_poly.type
_entity_poly.pdbx_seq_one_letter_code
_entity_poly.pdbx_strand_id
1 'polypeptide(L)'
;MAHFSDLHHTGETVIESGEYIDSGGTNKELRQGETFPNCPVTGKATTWTHASHTHRTGETVMESGHYIDAHGEHVVLQQGDKFPNCPKTGEAITWSHEQ
;
A
#
# COMPACT_ATOMS: atom_id res chain seq x y z
N MET A 1 -9.93 17.10 -9.07
CA MET A 1 -10.04 17.38 -7.63
C MET A 1 -9.76 16.07 -6.92
N ALA A 2 -8.49 15.76 -6.65
CA ALA A 2 -8.12 14.52 -5.97
C ALA A 2 -8.28 14.75 -4.46
N HIS A 3 -9.44 14.38 -3.94
CA HIS A 3 -9.75 14.42 -2.52
C HIS A 3 -10.30 13.05 -2.14
N PHE A 4 -9.48 12.02 -2.34
CA PHE A 4 -9.73 10.77 -1.65
C PHE A 4 -9.17 10.97 -0.26
N SER A 5 -10.08 11.28 0.66
CA SER A 5 -9.79 11.13 2.07
C SER A 5 -9.55 9.63 2.24
N ASP A 6 -8.29 9.19 2.23
CA ASP A 6 -7.84 7.81 2.49
C ASP A 6 -8.26 7.26 3.87
N LEU A 7 -9.22 7.92 4.53
CA LEU A 7 -9.75 7.63 5.84
C LEU A 7 -10.94 6.68 5.72
N HIS A 8 -10.70 5.42 6.07
CA HIS A 8 -11.68 4.36 6.17
C HIS A 8 -12.03 4.07 7.63
N HIS A 9 -13.18 3.47 7.89
CA HIS A 9 -13.63 3.05 9.22
C HIS A 9 -13.61 1.53 9.36
N THR A 10 -13.46 1.05 10.59
CA THR A 10 -13.64 -0.37 10.91
C THR A 10 -14.97 -0.89 10.35
N GLY A 11 -14.89 -2.03 9.66
CA GLY A 11 -16.03 -2.69 9.02
C GLY A 11 -16.31 -2.25 7.58
N GLU A 12 -15.67 -1.18 7.10
CA GLU A 12 -15.73 -0.85 5.67
C GLU A 12 -14.96 -1.88 4.84
N THR A 13 -15.35 -2.03 3.57
CA THR A 13 -14.63 -2.88 2.62
C THR A 13 -13.44 -2.10 2.07
N VAL A 14 -12.29 -2.75 2.08
CA VAL A 14 -11.03 -2.26 1.52
C VAL A 14 -11.19 -2.19 0.00
N ILE A 15 -11.10 -0.99 -0.55
CA ILE A 15 -11.23 -0.76 -1.99
C ILE A 15 -9.90 -0.87 -2.74
N GLU A 16 -8.78 -0.66 -2.05
CA GLU A 16 -7.43 -0.64 -2.60
C GLU A 16 -6.53 -1.48 -1.70
N SER A 17 -5.66 -2.30 -2.28
CA SER A 17 -4.78 -3.15 -1.48
C SER A 17 -3.57 -2.34 -1.06
N GLY A 18 -3.22 -2.38 0.22
CA GLY A 18 -2.04 -1.66 0.67
C GLY A 18 -1.86 -1.68 2.16
N GLU A 19 -0.89 -0.89 2.60
CA GLU A 19 -0.63 -0.70 4.01
C GLU A 19 -1.50 0.44 4.53
N TYR A 20 -2.20 0.20 5.63
CA TYR A 20 -3.10 1.15 6.27
C TYR A 20 -2.64 1.39 7.70
N ILE A 21 -2.69 2.65 8.13
CA ILE A 21 -2.31 3.08 9.47
C ILE A 21 -3.58 3.43 10.24
N ASP A 22 -3.77 2.76 11.37
CA ASP A 22 -4.88 3.05 12.26
C ASP A 22 -4.68 4.37 13.01
N SER A 23 -5.74 4.96 13.58
CA SER A 23 -5.62 6.19 14.38
C SER A 23 -4.67 6.10 15.59
N GLY A 24 -4.32 4.88 16.02
CA GLY A 24 -3.28 4.59 17.02
C GLY A 24 -1.85 4.55 16.48
N GLY A 25 -1.65 4.69 15.17
CA GLY A 25 -0.34 4.64 14.52
C GLY A 25 0.15 3.23 14.17
N THR A 26 -0.72 2.21 14.27
CA THR A 26 -0.37 0.83 13.89
C THR A 26 -0.57 0.63 12.41
N ASN A 27 0.45 0.12 11.72
CA ASN A 27 0.31 -0.28 10.34
C ASN A 27 -0.30 -1.70 10.22
N LYS A 28 -1.11 -1.88 9.20
CA LYS A 28 -1.76 -3.14 8.87
C LYS A 28 -1.85 -3.23 7.35
N GLU A 29 -1.33 -4.32 6.82
CA GLU A 29 -1.56 -4.69 5.44
C GLU A 29 -3.00 -5.20 5.28
N LEU A 30 -3.74 -4.62 4.33
CA LEU A 30 -5.10 -5.03 3.97
C LEU A 30 -5.21 -5.18 2.46
N ARG A 31 -5.99 -6.16 2.00
CA ARG A 31 -6.21 -6.42 0.57
C ARG A 31 -7.58 -5.95 0.14
N GLN A 32 -7.68 -5.56 -1.13
CA GLN A 32 -8.96 -5.23 -1.76
C GLN A 32 -9.97 -6.37 -1.53
N GLY A 33 -11.16 -6.00 -1.06
CA GLY A 33 -12.23 -6.93 -0.71
C GLY A 33 -12.20 -7.43 0.73
N GLU A 34 -11.12 -7.20 1.50
CA GLU A 34 -11.14 -7.41 2.95
C GLU A 34 -11.95 -6.32 3.67
N THR A 35 -12.18 -6.50 4.97
CA THR A 35 -12.80 -5.48 5.82
C THR A 35 -11.79 -4.90 6.79
N PHE A 36 -11.82 -3.58 6.94
CA PHE A 36 -10.99 -2.87 7.91
C PHE A 36 -11.24 -3.41 9.33
N PRO A 37 -10.23 -3.99 10.00
CA PRO A 37 -10.41 -4.58 11.32
C PRO A 37 -10.56 -3.52 12.41
N ASN A 38 -10.87 -3.95 13.64
CA ASN A 38 -10.73 -3.09 14.82
C ASN A 38 -9.24 -2.78 15.06
N CYS A 39 -8.97 -1.70 15.81
CA CYS A 39 -7.61 -1.34 16.22
C CYS A 39 -6.92 -2.55 16.88
N PRO A 40 -5.75 -3.00 16.40
CA PRO A 40 -5.08 -4.18 16.95
C PRO A 40 -4.58 -3.96 18.39
N VAL A 41 -4.39 -2.71 18.81
CA VAL A 41 -3.91 -2.35 20.16
C VAL A 41 -5.06 -2.33 21.17
N THR A 42 -6.20 -1.73 20.80
CA THR A 42 -7.31 -1.48 21.73
C THR A 42 -8.52 -2.39 21.52
N GLY A 43 -8.60 -3.09 20.38
CA GLY A 43 -9.74 -3.90 19.98
C GLY A 43 -11.01 -3.12 19.67
N LYS A 44 -10.96 -1.79 19.63
CA LYS A 44 -12.10 -0.91 19.37
C LYS A 44 -12.17 -0.49 17.91
N ALA A 45 -13.35 -0.03 17.49
CA ALA A 45 -13.53 0.59 16.19
C ALA A 45 -12.58 1.79 16.07
N THR A 46 -11.88 1.86 14.95
CA THR A 46 -10.86 2.87 14.65
C THR A 46 -11.04 3.34 13.21
N THR A 47 -10.38 4.44 12.90
CA THR A 47 -10.20 4.85 11.51
C THR A 47 -8.86 4.37 11.01
N TRP A 48 -8.81 4.06 9.72
CA TRP A 48 -7.66 3.59 8.98
C TRP A 48 -7.34 4.61 7.91
N THR A 49 -6.08 4.99 7.79
CA THR A 49 -5.61 5.90 6.74
C THR A 49 -4.68 5.13 5.84
N HIS A 50 -4.80 5.27 4.52
CA HIS A 50 -3.86 4.63 3.61
C HIS A 50 -2.44 5.16 3.87
N ALA A 51 -1.49 4.27 4.16
CA ALA A 51 -0.08 4.62 4.23
C ALA A 51 0.43 4.85 2.81
N SER A 52 1.28 5.86 2.61
CA SER A 52 1.86 6.17 1.29
C SER A 52 2.39 4.90 0.61
N HIS A 53 2.00 4.69 -0.66
CA HIS A 53 2.31 3.50 -1.48
C HIS A 53 3.78 3.44 -1.93
N THR A 54 4.74 3.58 -1.02
CA THR A 54 6.16 3.42 -1.33
C THR A 54 6.65 2.05 -0.88
N HIS A 55 7.10 1.25 -1.84
CA HIS A 55 7.63 -0.09 -1.65
C HIS A 55 9.11 -0.12 -2.01
N ARG A 56 9.92 -0.93 -1.33
CA ARG A 56 11.32 -1.16 -1.66
C ARG A 56 11.51 -2.39 -2.52
N THR A 57 12.59 -2.41 -3.29
CA THR A 57 13.06 -3.60 -3.98
C THR A 57 13.14 -4.81 -3.06
N GLY A 58 12.63 -5.94 -3.54
CA GLY A 58 12.57 -7.21 -2.83
C GLY A 58 11.33 -7.38 -1.94
N GLU A 59 10.56 -6.31 -1.70
CA GLU A 59 9.24 -6.41 -1.07
C GLU A 59 8.26 -7.13 -1.99
N THR A 60 7.23 -7.72 -1.39
CA THR A 60 6.17 -8.38 -2.15
C THR A 60 5.18 -7.33 -2.64
N VAL A 61 4.84 -7.44 -3.91
CA VAL A 61 3.88 -6.59 -4.59
C VAL A 61 2.51 -6.93 -4.06
N MET A 62 1.86 -5.92 -3.49
CA MET A 62 0.57 -6.08 -2.82
C MET A 62 -0.60 -5.80 -3.74
N GLU A 63 -0.41 -4.95 -4.73
CA GLU A 63 -1.42 -4.60 -5.71
C GLU A 63 -0.89 -4.86 -7.11
N SER A 64 -1.73 -5.41 -7.98
CA SER A 64 -1.33 -5.55 -9.38
C SER A 64 -1.52 -4.20 -10.05
N GLY A 65 -0.46 -3.62 -10.61
CA GLY A 65 -0.54 -2.27 -11.13
C GLY A 65 0.74 -1.78 -11.76
N HIS A 66 0.72 -0.50 -12.11
CA HIS A 66 1.89 0.22 -12.62
C HIS A 66 2.62 0.84 -11.45
N TYR A 67 3.91 0.59 -11.37
CA TYR A 67 4.77 1.12 -10.33
C TYR A 67 5.86 1.95 -10.98
N ILE A 68 6.10 3.13 -10.43
CA ILE A 68 7.13 4.06 -10.88
C ILE A 68 8.22 4.16 -9.82
N ASP A 69 9.48 3.98 -10.18
CA ASP A 69 10.58 4.14 -9.23
C ASP A 69 10.96 5.63 -9.03
N ALA A 70 11.80 5.89 -8.04
CA ALA A 70 12.29 7.25 -7.74
C ALA A 70 13.01 7.95 -8.92
N HIS A 71 13.51 7.23 -9.92
CA HIS A 71 14.09 7.77 -11.16
C HIS A 71 13.08 7.92 -12.31
N GLY A 72 11.83 7.48 -12.14
CA GLY A 72 10.78 7.58 -13.14
C GLY A 72 10.71 6.44 -14.15
N GLU A 73 11.24 5.25 -13.85
CA GLU A 73 10.98 4.03 -14.63
C GLU A 73 9.69 3.35 -14.17
N HIS A 74 8.92 2.86 -15.14
CA HIS A 74 7.62 2.25 -14.89
C HIS A 74 7.73 0.75 -15.09
N VAL A 75 7.17 -0.02 -14.16
CA VAL A 75 7.07 -1.47 -14.23
C VAL A 75 5.65 -1.91 -13.95
N VAL A 76 5.20 -2.96 -14.62
CA VAL A 76 3.92 -3.61 -14.31
C VAL A 76 4.22 -4.81 -13.44
N LEU A 77 3.68 -4.81 -12.22
CA LEU A 77 3.86 -5.91 -11.28
C LEU A 77 2.51 -6.50 -10.92
N GLN A 78 2.46 -7.80 -10.67
CA GLN A 78 1.25 -8.45 -10.20
C GLN A 78 1.32 -8.69 -8.70
N GLN A 79 0.15 -8.79 -8.06
CA GLN A 79 0.09 -9.14 -6.64
C GLN A 79 0.78 -10.48 -6.39
N GLY A 80 1.71 -10.50 -5.44
CA GLY A 80 2.56 -11.64 -5.11
C GLY A 80 3.93 -11.63 -5.79
N ASP A 81 4.16 -10.78 -6.80
CA ASP A 81 5.50 -10.57 -7.36
C ASP A 81 6.43 -9.92 -6.35
N LYS A 82 7.71 -9.80 -6.68
CA LYS A 82 8.67 -9.00 -5.92
C LYS A 82 9.05 -7.76 -6.69
N PHE A 83 9.15 -6.64 -5.98
CA PHE A 83 9.67 -5.41 -6.55
C PHE A 83 11.09 -5.64 -7.09
N PRO A 84 11.34 -5.45 -8.40
CA PRO A 84 12.65 -5.67 -8.98
C PRO A 84 13.64 -4.60 -8.51
N ASN A 85 14.93 -4.85 -8.76
CA ASN A 85 15.94 -3.79 -8.66
C ASN A 85 15.72 -2.78 -9.78
N CYS A 86 16.23 -1.56 -9.59
CA CYS A 86 16.16 -0.51 -10.61
C CYS A 86 16.74 -1.03 -11.95
N PRO A 87 15.98 -1.02 -13.05
CA PRO A 87 16.45 -1.49 -14.36
C PRO A 87 17.72 -0.79 -14.83
N LYS A 88 17.86 0.52 -14.54
CA LYS A 88 19.02 1.31 -14.91
C LYS A 88 20.29 1.03 -14.11
N THR A 89 20.18 0.95 -12.79
CA THR A 89 21.37 0.89 -11.91
C THR A 89 21.63 -0.50 -11.33
N GLY A 90 20.61 -1.36 -11.32
CA GLY A 90 20.64 -2.66 -10.64
C GLY A 90 20.62 -2.56 -9.12
N GLU A 91 20.40 -1.37 -8.55
CA GLU A 91 20.39 -1.14 -7.11
C GLU A 91 18.97 -1.25 -6.52
N ALA A 92 18.91 -1.44 -5.20
CA ALA A 92 17.66 -1.41 -4.47
C ALA A 92 17.06 0.00 -4.52
N ILE A 93 15.79 0.08 -4.91
CA ILE A 93 15.10 1.35 -5.10
C ILE A 93 13.72 1.34 -4.43
N THR A 94 13.15 2.53 -4.29
CA THR A 94 11.77 2.71 -3.88
C THR A 94 10.88 2.86 -5.11
N TRP A 95 9.86 2.03 -5.17
CA TRP A 95 8.78 1.99 -6.12
C TRP A 95 7.54 2.62 -5.51
N SER A 96 6.93 3.55 -6.23
CA SER A 96 5.65 4.16 -5.87
C SER A 96 4.58 3.60 -6.78
N HIS A 97 3.41 3.27 -6.24
CA HIS A 97 2.29 2.89 -7.09
C HIS A 97 1.80 4.11 -7.89
N GLU A 98 1.64 3.94 -9.21
CA GLU A 98 1.11 4.96 -10.12
C GLU A 98 -0.41 4.76 -10.24
N GLN A 99 -1.17 5.57 -9.48
CA GLN A 99 -2.64 5.65 -9.52
C GLN A 99 -3.15 6.51 -10.70
#